data_AF-A0A1Q6V919-F1
#
_entry.id   AF-A0A1Q6V919-F1
#
_cell.length_a   1.000
_cell.length_b   1.000
_cell.length_c   1.000
_cell.angle_alpha   90.00
_cell.angle_beta   90.00
_cell.angle_gamma   90.00
#
_symmetry.space_group_name_H-M   'P 1'
#
loop_
_entity.id
_entity.type
_entity.pdbx_description
1 polymer ?
#
loop_
_entity_poly.entity_id
_entity_poly.type
_entity_poly.pdbx_seq_one_letter_code
_entity_poly.pdbx_strand_id
1 'polypeptide(L)'
;MDTNFTTQPVAATWGVDAEWTDIPGIKGMFKIGRTSTYTHIENNDFRSVVLRKPGCIKGKRLIFVPSVREWIAKQLAEQESGKADKVDPRLSAICKRANREMRKKKAEREALERENDSEDAR
;
A
#
# COMPACT_ATOMS: atom_id res chain seq x y z
N MET A 1 -26.06 19.05 32.22
CA MET A 1 -25.62 17.79 31.57
C MET A 1 -24.91 18.19 30.30
N ASP A 2 -23.58 18.18 30.31
CA ASP A 2 -22.78 18.70 29.19
C ASP A 2 -22.74 17.69 28.04
N THR A 3 -23.41 18.03 26.95
CA THR A 3 -23.44 17.27 25.69
C THR A 3 -22.22 17.59 24.83
N ASN A 4 -21.01 17.38 25.36
CA ASN A 4 -19.77 17.58 24.59
C ASN A 4 -19.41 16.29 23.83
N PHE A 5 -20.09 16.06 22.70
CA PHE A 5 -19.69 15.03 21.74
C PHE A 5 -18.47 15.54 20.95
N THR A 6 -17.27 15.02 21.27
CA THR A 6 -16.07 15.30 20.47
C THR A 6 -16.05 14.42 19.22
N THR A 7 -15.84 15.02 18.06
CA THR A 7 -15.55 14.32 16.79
C THR A 7 -14.05 14.08 16.58
N GLN A 8 -13.21 14.57 17.50
CA GLN A 8 -11.78 14.30 17.44
C GLN A 8 -11.52 12.84 17.81
N PRO A 9 -10.64 12.14 17.07
CA PRO A 9 -10.33 10.75 17.36
C PRO A 9 -9.73 10.63 18.77
N VAL A 10 -10.50 10.03 19.68
CA VAL A 10 -10.03 9.68 21.03
C VAL A 10 -9.27 8.36 20.91
N ALA A 11 -7.98 8.37 21.28
CA ALA A 11 -7.24 7.13 21.44
C ALA A 11 -7.86 6.32 22.58
N ALA A 12 -8.31 5.09 22.29
CA ALA A 12 -9.07 4.27 23.23
C ALA A 12 -8.27 3.92 24.51
N THR A 13 -6.94 3.94 24.46
CA THR A 13 -6.03 3.80 25.59
C THR A 13 -4.68 4.46 25.23
N TRP A 14 -4.06 5.15 26.19
CA TRP A 14 -2.71 5.68 26.04
C TRP A 14 -1.71 4.56 26.39
N GLY A 15 -0.75 4.28 25.51
CA GLY A 15 0.35 3.35 25.78
C GLY A 15 0.09 1.87 25.48
N VAL A 16 -1.02 1.53 24.81
CA VAL A 16 -1.28 0.16 24.33
C VAL A 16 -1.19 0.13 22.81
N ASP A 17 -0.39 -0.80 22.27
CA ASP A 17 -0.31 -1.04 20.83
C ASP A 17 -1.68 -1.53 20.32
N ALA A 18 -2.21 -0.87 19.28
CA ALA A 18 -3.47 -1.29 18.68
C ALA A 18 -3.32 -2.69 18.05
N GLU A 19 -4.19 -3.62 18.44
CA GLU A 19 -4.22 -4.98 17.85
C GLU A 19 -4.72 -4.98 16.40
N TRP A 20 -5.60 -4.04 16.07
CA TRP A 20 -6.21 -3.89 14.76
C TRP A 20 -6.05 -2.46 14.27
N THR A 21 -5.71 -2.31 12.99
CA THR A 21 -5.60 -1.00 12.35
C THR A 21 -6.15 -1.02 10.93
N ASP A 22 -6.48 0.14 10.38
CA ASP A 22 -6.85 0.27 8.98
C ASP A 22 -5.64 0.45 8.05
N ILE A 23 -5.90 0.49 6.74
CA ILE A 23 -4.85 0.64 5.72
C ILE A 23 -4.03 1.93 5.91
N PRO A 24 -4.63 3.12 6.15
CA PRO A 24 -3.87 4.31 6.53
C PRO A 24 -2.97 4.10 7.74
N GLY A 25 -3.46 3.43 8.78
CA GLY A 25 -2.66 3.13 9.97
C GLY A 25 -1.50 2.17 9.69
N ILE A 26 -1.69 1.13 8.87
CA ILE A 26 -0.58 0.28 8.40
C ILE A 26 0.50 1.10 7.69
N LYS A 27 0.10 2.03 6.80
CA LYS A 27 1.04 2.92 6.12
C LYS A 27 1.76 3.84 7.11
N GLY A 28 1.07 4.32 8.14
CA GLY A 28 1.64 5.14 9.20
C GLY A 28 2.72 4.39 9.99
N MET A 29 2.37 3.20 10.48
CA MET A 29 3.17 2.39 11.40
C MET A 29 4.32 1.66 10.71
N PHE A 30 4.06 0.98 9.59
CA PHE A 30 5.00 0.05 8.95
C PHE A 30 5.51 0.54 7.59
N LYS A 31 5.05 1.70 7.12
CA LYS A 31 5.37 2.25 5.78
C LYS A 31 4.96 1.33 4.61
N ILE A 32 4.06 0.39 4.85
CA ILE A 32 3.52 -0.51 3.83
C ILE A 32 2.40 0.21 3.08
N GLY A 33 2.54 0.33 1.76
CA GLY A 33 1.56 0.99 0.91
C GLY A 33 0.31 0.13 0.68
N ARG A 34 -0.81 0.79 0.37
CA ARG A 34 -2.12 0.16 0.12
C ARG A 34 -2.05 -1.06 -0.79
N THR A 35 -1.41 -0.93 -1.96
CA THR A 35 -1.34 -2.01 -2.95
C THR A 35 -0.64 -3.24 -2.38
N SER A 36 0.52 -3.05 -1.75
CA SER A 36 1.26 -4.14 -1.10
C SER A 36 0.45 -4.76 0.04
N THR A 37 -0.25 -3.96 0.86
CA THR A 37 -1.13 -4.48 1.90
C THR A 37 -2.20 -5.42 1.33
N TYR A 38 -2.83 -5.07 0.20
CA TYR A 38 -3.80 -5.96 -0.44
C TYR A 38 -3.16 -7.23 -0.98
N THR A 39 -1.98 -7.13 -1.59
CA THR A 39 -1.23 -8.30 -2.08
C THR A 39 -0.89 -9.27 -0.93
N HIS A 40 -0.42 -8.76 0.21
CA HIS A 40 -0.13 -9.60 1.38
C HIS A 40 -1.39 -10.24 1.99
N ILE A 41 -2.53 -9.57 1.90
CA ILE A 41 -3.80 -10.15 2.34
C ILE A 41 -4.23 -11.28 1.40
N GLU A 42 -4.08 -11.10 0.08
CA GLU A 42 -4.38 -12.14 -0.92
C GLU A 42 -3.46 -13.35 -0.77
N ASN A 43 -2.20 -13.14 -0.41
CA ASN A 43 -1.22 -14.18 -0.14
C ASN A 43 -1.37 -14.86 1.23
N ASN A 44 -2.35 -14.46 2.05
CA ASN A 44 -2.52 -14.89 3.44
C ASN A 44 -1.35 -14.56 4.39
N ASP A 45 -0.50 -13.59 4.03
CA ASP A 45 0.54 -13.08 4.94
C ASP A 45 -0.07 -12.23 6.07
N PHE A 46 -1.10 -11.43 5.75
CA PHE A 46 -1.76 -10.54 6.71
C PHE A 46 -3.18 -11.01 7.02
N ARG A 47 -3.48 -11.18 8.31
CA ARG A 47 -4.85 -11.45 8.75
C ARG A 47 -5.66 -10.15 8.71
N SER A 48 -6.83 -10.21 8.08
CA SER A 48 -7.70 -9.03 7.96
C SER A 48 -9.17 -9.40 8.04
N VAL A 49 -9.99 -8.45 8.50
CA VAL A 49 -11.44 -8.55 8.55
C VAL A 49 -12.07 -7.34 7.88
N VAL A 50 -13.28 -7.50 7.33
CA VAL A 50 -14.01 -6.39 6.71
C VAL A 50 -15.28 -6.10 7.51
N LEU A 51 -15.31 -4.96 8.18
CA LEU A 51 -16.48 -4.45 8.86
C LEU A 51 -17.44 -3.85 7.84
N ARG A 52 -18.64 -4.43 7.71
CA ARG A 52 -19.69 -3.98 6.80
C ARG A 52 -20.98 -3.76 7.58
N LYS A 53 -21.73 -2.73 7.21
CA LYS A 53 -23.12 -2.61 7.63
C LYS A 53 -23.94 -3.71 6.93
N PRO A 54 -24.94 -4.31 7.59
CA PRO A 54 -25.84 -5.27 6.94
C PRO A 54 -26.42 -4.69 5.64
N GLY A 55 -26.43 -5.49 4.57
CA GLY A 55 -26.88 -5.09 3.23
C GLY A 55 -25.85 -4.33 2.38
N CYS A 56 -24.67 -3.99 2.91
CA CYS A 56 -23.62 -3.29 2.14
C CYS A 56 -22.54 -4.24 1.60
N ILE A 57 -22.19 -4.07 0.32
CA ILE A 57 -21.10 -4.81 -0.34
C ILE A 57 -19.72 -4.26 0.07
N LYS A 58 -19.62 -2.96 0.35
CA LYS A 58 -18.38 -2.27 0.73
C LYS A 58 -18.35 -2.02 2.24
N GLY A 59 -17.15 -1.94 2.80
CA GLY A 59 -16.94 -1.69 4.23
C GLY A 59 -15.51 -1.29 4.54
N LYS A 60 -15.22 -1.12 5.83
CA LYS A 60 -13.88 -0.78 6.32
C LYS A 60 -13.10 -2.06 6.58
N ARG A 61 -11.91 -2.17 5.98
CA ARG A 61 -11.01 -3.29 6.22
C ARG A 61 -10.08 -2.97 7.39
N LEU A 62 -10.03 -3.88 8.36
CA LEU A 62 -9.11 -3.86 9.48
C LEU A 62 -8.09 -4.98 9.32
N ILE A 63 -6.86 -4.72 9.75
CA ILE A 63 -5.70 -5.58 9.62
C ILE A 63 -5.18 -5.87 11.01
N PHE A 64 -4.89 -7.14 11.27
CA PHE A 64 -4.39 -7.60 12.56
C PHE A 64 -2.88 -7.33 12.65
N VAL A 65 -2.52 -6.38 13.49
CA VAL A 65 -1.14 -5.87 13.63
C VAL A 65 -0.14 -6.97 13.99
N PRO A 66 -0.43 -7.93 14.89
CA PRO A 66 0.50 -9.00 15.21
C PRO A 66 0.91 -9.85 14.00
N SER A 67 -0.03 -10.15 13.07
CA SER A 67 0.32 -10.89 11.85
C SER A 67 1.30 -10.14 10.94
N VAL A 68 1.22 -8.80 10.92
CA VAL A 68 2.17 -7.97 10.17
C VAL A 68 3.55 -8.02 10.83
N ARG A 69 3.60 -7.95 12.17
CA ARG A 69 4.85 -8.05 12.94
C ARG A 69 5.52 -9.41 12.77
N GLU A 70 4.74 -10.49 12.81
CA GLU A 70 5.21 -11.87 12.55
C GLU A 70 5.83 -11.98 11.15
N TRP A 71 5.16 -11.44 10.14
CA TRP A 71 5.68 -11.43 8.76
C TRP A 71 6.99 -10.65 8.65
N ILE A 72 7.08 -9.46 9.25
CA ILE A 72 8.34 -8.66 9.25
C ILE A 72 9.47 -9.43 9.95
N ALA A 73 9.19 -10.03 11.10
CA ALA A 73 10.19 -10.82 11.85
C ALA A 73 10.70 -12.01 11.01
N LYS A 74 9.79 -12.70 10.30
CA LYS A 74 10.15 -13.77 9.38
C LYS A 74 11.06 -13.28 8.26
N GLN A 75 10.74 -12.14 7.65
CA GLN A 75 11.57 -11.56 6.58
C GLN A 75 12.97 -11.17 7.07
N LEU A 76 13.07 -10.61 8.27
CA LEU A 76 14.37 -10.28 8.87
C LEU A 76 15.20 -11.55 9.14
N ALA A 77 14.58 -12.60 9.67
CA ALA A 77 15.26 -13.89 9.88
C ALA A 77 15.71 -14.55 8.55
N GLU A 78 14.89 -14.46 7.50
CA GLU A 78 15.24 -14.93 6.15
C GLU A 78 16.41 -14.12 5.55
N GLN A 79 16.48 -12.82 5.84
CA GLN A 79 17.58 -11.96 5.41
C GLN A 79 18.89 -12.28 6.14
N GLU A 80 18.83 -12.49 7.46
CA GLU A 80 19.99 -12.85 8.29
C GLU A 80 20.56 -14.24 7.95
N SER A 81 19.69 -15.19 7.60
CA SER A 81 20.09 -16.52 7.14
C SER A 81 20.73 -16.54 5.73
N GLY A 82 20.98 -15.36 5.12
CA GLY A 82 21.66 -15.24 3.82
C GLY A 82 20.79 -15.62 2.62
N LYS A 83 19.49 -15.88 2.84
CA LYS A 83 18.50 -16.17 1.81
C LYS A 83 17.79 -14.88 1.36
N ALA A 84 18.52 -13.76 1.34
CA ALA A 84 18.02 -12.54 0.74
C ALA A 84 17.80 -12.81 -0.76
N ASP A 85 16.55 -12.64 -1.23
CA ASP A 85 16.22 -12.64 -2.65
C ASP A 85 17.08 -11.58 -3.34
N LYS A 86 18.23 -12.02 -3.87
CA LYS A 86 19.08 -11.22 -4.72
C LYS A 86 18.25 -10.95 -5.96
N VAL A 87 17.66 -9.75 -6.04
CA VAL A 87 17.03 -9.27 -7.26
C VAL A 87 18.03 -9.48 -8.38
N ASP A 88 17.69 -10.37 -9.32
CA ASP A 88 18.61 -10.75 -10.39
C ASP A 88 19.07 -9.47 -11.12
N PRO A 89 20.39 -9.17 -11.12
CA PRO A 89 20.92 -7.96 -11.74
C PRO A 89 20.51 -7.81 -13.20
N ARG A 90 20.37 -8.95 -13.91
CA ARG A 90 19.96 -8.99 -15.31
C ARG A 90 18.50 -8.59 -15.47
N LEU A 91 17.58 -9.16 -14.67
CA LEU A 91 16.16 -8.81 -14.72
C LEU A 91 15.94 -7.34 -14.32
N SER A 92 16.66 -6.85 -13.31
CA SER A 92 16.62 -5.44 -12.92
C SER A 92 17.00 -4.50 -14.07
N ALA A 93 18.06 -4.83 -14.80
CA ALA A 93 18.52 -4.05 -15.95
C ALA A 93 17.48 -4.04 -17.09
N ILE A 94 16.85 -5.18 -17.37
CA ILE A 94 15.80 -5.30 -18.40
C ILE A 94 14.58 -4.45 -18.02
N CYS A 95 14.08 -4.56 -16.79
CA CYS A 95 12.92 -3.78 -16.33
C CYS A 95 13.20 -2.27 -16.36
N LYS A 96 14.41 -1.84 -15.97
CA LYS A 96 14.81 -0.42 -16.04
C LYS A 96 14.82 0.10 -17.48
N ARG A 97 15.28 -0.71 -18.45
CA ARG A 97 15.27 -0.36 -19.87
C ARG A 97 13.84 -0.21 -20.41
N ALA A 98 12.98 -1.20 -20.15
CA ALA A 98 11.58 -1.18 -20.57
C ALA A 98 10.81 0.03 -20.01
N ASN A 99 10.98 0.33 -18.73
CA ASN A 99 10.35 1.50 -18.10
C ASN A 99 10.82 2.83 -18.69
N ARG A 100 12.09 2.93 -19.09
CA ARG A 100 12.63 4.13 -19.75
C ARG A 100 12.00 4.32 -21.13
N GLU A 101 11.86 3.25 -21.91
CA GLU A 101 11.22 3.30 -23.24
C GLU A 101 9.73 3.67 -23.16
N MET A 102 9.00 3.09 -22.21
CA MET A 102 7.57 3.41 -22.00
C MET A 102 7.37 4.88 -21.64
N ARG A 103 8.25 5.46 -20.83
CA ARG A 103 8.20 6.90 -20.48
C ARG A 103 8.49 7.79 -21.68
N LYS A 104 9.45 7.41 -22.53
CA LYS A 104 9.74 8.13 -23.79
C LYS A 104 8.53 8.13 -24.72
N LYS A 105 7.97 6.95 -25.00
CA LYS A 105 6.77 6.81 -25.85
C LYS A 105 5.58 7.60 -25.32
N LYS A 106 5.38 7.60 -23.99
CA LYS A 106 4.32 8.39 -23.36
C LYS A 106 4.55 9.89 -23.55
N ALA A 107 5.78 10.37 -23.38
CA ALA A 107 6.12 11.78 -23.57
C ALA A 107 6.01 12.21 -25.05
N GLU A 108 6.44 11.37 -25.99
CA GLU A 108 6.28 11.60 -27.43
C GLU A 108 4.81 11.69 -27.83
N ARG A 109 3.96 10.79 -27.31
CA ARG A 109 2.51 10.85 -27.55
C ARG A 109 1.89 12.12 -26.98
N GLU A 110 2.24 12.49 -25.74
CA GLU A 110 1.75 13.72 -25.13
C GLU A 110 2.27 14.99 -25.84
N ALA A 111 3.44 14.94 -26.48
CA ALA A 111 3.96 16.04 -27.29
C ALA A 111 3.20 16.17 -28.62
N LEU A 112 2.96 15.04 -29.29
CA LEU A 112 2.18 15.00 -30.53
C LEU A 112 0.74 15.45 -30.31
N GLU A 113 0.10 15.01 -29.21
CA GLU A 113 -1.25 15.45 -28.85
C GLU A 113 -1.30 16.98 -28.65
N ARG A 114 -0.30 17.59 -27.98
CA ARG A 114 -0.23 19.05 -27.83
C ARG A 114 0.01 19.80 -29.14
N GLU A 115 0.78 19.22 -30.05
CA GLU A 115 1.07 19.83 -31.35
C GLU A 115 -0.20 19.85 -32.22
N ASN A 116 -0.91 18.71 -32.30
CA ASN A 116 -2.19 18.60 -33.00
C ASN A 116 -3.26 19.54 -32.39
N ASP A 117 -3.38 19.60 -31.07
CA ASP A 117 -4.31 20.51 -30.38
C ASP A 117 -4.02 22.00 -30.69
N SER A 118 -2.77 22.33 -31.03
CA SER A 118 -2.36 23.69 -31.39
C SER A 118 -2.57 24.06 -32.86
N GLU A 119 -2.61 23.06 -33.75
CA GLU A 119 -2.93 23.24 -35.16
C GLU A 119 -4.43 23.40 -35.39
N ASP A 120 -5.27 22.63 -34.68
CA ASP A 120 -6.74 22.72 -34.77
C ASP A 120 -7.32 24.03 -34.18
N ALA A 121 -6.50 24.81 -33.46
CA ALA A 121 -6.88 26.09 -32.86
C ALA A 121 -6.56 27.33 -33.73
N ARG A 122 -5.98 27.15 -34.93
CA ARG A 122 -5.67 28.22 -35.90
C ARG A 122 -6.68 28.26 -37.05
#